data_AF-A0A1E4P7L5-F1
#
_entry.id   AF-A0A1E4P7L5-F1
#
_cell.length_a   1.000
_cell.length_b   1.000
_cell.length_c   1.000
_cell.angle_alpha   90.00
_cell.angle_beta   90.00
_cell.angle_gamma   90.00
#
_symmetry.space_group_name_H-M   'P 1'
#
loop_
_entity.id
_entity.type
_entity.pdbx_description
1 polymer ?
#
loop_
_entity_poly.entity_id
_entity_poly.type
_entity_poly.pdbx_seq_one_letter_code
_entity_poly.pdbx_strand_id
1 'polypeptide(L)'
;MQIEHQDLGLFPVVQAQSPGFDVRAQPAKSQLRIGHDELSFSVSSGREGFLYVLAYGSDGALTQLYPNTVVGALKIRKGQTMSLPQRPITFDTTEPPGPGELLVLVSNRQRDFSAMNPQADGPFRTFPTGAEAQRLAAAVTGTLPPLAGRAVCPSAGPCDDEFGAALVKVETVR
;
A
#
# COMPACT_ATOMS: atom_id res chain seq x y z
N MET A 1 -20.86 11.72 18.23
CA MET A 1 -19.65 10.90 18.48
C MET A 1 -19.06 10.60 17.12
N GLN A 2 -18.27 11.53 16.59
CA GLN A 2 -17.55 11.35 15.33
C GLN A 2 -16.50 10.28 15.59
N ILE A 3 -16.57 9.18 14.85
CA ILE A 3 -15.44 8.26 14.77
C ILE A 3 -14.38 9.05 14.01
N GLU A 4 -13.47 9.69 14.75
CA GLU A 4 -12.20 10.11 14.18
C GLU A 4 -11.63 8.88 13.50
N HIS A 5 -11.64 8.88 12.16
CA HIS A 5 -10.78 7.99 11.41
C HIS A 5 -9.38 8.30 11.93
N GLN A 6 -8.85 7.43 12.79
CA GLN A 6 -7.45 7.49 13.15
C GLN A 6 -6.70 7.46 11.83
N ASP A 7 -6.04 8.55 11.47
CA ASP A 7 -5.25 8.62 10.26
C ASP A 7 -4.12 7.60 10.45
N LEU A 8 -4.23 6.44 9.79
CA LEU A 8 -3.36 5.28 9.99
C LEU A 8 -1.95 5.49 9.44
N GLY A 9 -1.62 6.74 9.12
CA GLY A 9 -0.34 7.13 8.55
C GLY A 9 -0.23 6.82 7.06
N LEU A 10 -1.32 6.42 6.38
CA LEU A 10 -1.31 6.20 4.93
C LEU A 10 -1.31 7.51 4.15
N PHE A 11 -2.12 8.50 4.57
CA PHE A 11 -2.15 9.81 3.90
C PHE A 11 -0.83 10.58 4.00
N PRO A 12 -0.11 10.60 5.14
CA PRO A 12 1.25 11.11 5.22
C PRO A 12 2.21 10.55 4.16
N VAL A 13 2.06 9.29 3.71
CA VAL A 13 2.91 8.73 2.65
C VAL A 13 2.71 9.47 1.33
N VAL A 14 1.46 9.79 0.98
CA VAL A 14 1.16 10.57 -0.24
C VAL A 14 1.75 11.98 -0.15
N GLN A 15 1.70 12.61 1.01
CA GLN A 15 2.28 13.95 1.22
C GLN A 15 3.81 13.96 1.13
N ALA A 16 4.46 12.85 1.45
CA ALA A 16 5.91 12.71 1.44
C ALA A 16 6.48 12.28 0.07
N GLN A 17 5.63 12.13 -0.96
CA GLN A 17 6.08 11.68 -2.28
C GLN A 17 7.07 12.66 -2.93
N SER A 18 7.95 12.12 -3.77
CA SER A 18 8.93 12.91 -4.51
C SER A 18 8.26 13.80 -5.56
N PRO A 19 8.66 15.09 -5.69
CA PRO A 19 8.12 15.97 -6.72
C PRO A 19 8.25 15.37 -8.13
N GLY A 20 7.15 15.36 -8.89
CA GLY A 20 7.11 14.84 -10.25
C GLY A 20 7.11 13.31 -10.38
N PHE A 21 7.01 12.56 -9.29
CA PHE A 21 6.81 11.12 -9.30
C PHE A 21 5.31 10.80 -9.19
N ASP A 22 4.53 11.15 -10.22
CA ASP A 22 3.08 10.95 -10.19
C ASP A 22 2.72 9.46 -10.21
N VAL A 23 1.89 9.05 -9.25
CA VAL A 23 1.24 7.73 -9.23
C VAL A 23 -0.26 7.95 -9.20
N ARG A 24 -0.99 7.17 -10.00
CA ARG A 24 -2.46 7.16 -9.98
C ARG A 24 -2.93 5.75 -9.81
N ALA A 25 -3.92 5.56 -8.94
CA ALA A 25 -4.62 4.32 -8.77
C ALA A 25 -6.13 4.58 -8.89
N GLN A 26 -6.84 3.69 -9.60
CA GLN A 26 -8.26 3.82 -9.85
C GLN A 26 -8.95 2.48 -9.60
N PRO A 27 -9.85 2.38 -8.61
CA PRO A 27 -10.62 1.17 -8.38
C PRO A 27 -11.64 0.99 -9.51
N ALA A 28 -11.86 -0.26 -9.90
CA ALA A 28 -12.88 -0.60 -10.89
C ALA A 28 -14.29 -0.32 -10.36
N LYS A 29 -14.48 -0.47 -9.05
CA LYS A 29 -15.70 -0.13 -8.33
C LYS A 29 -15.35 0.61 -7.03
N SER A 30 -16.10 1.66 -6.71
CA SER A 30 -15.98 2.36 -5.42
C SER A 30 -16.74 1.66 -4.30
N GLN A 31 -17.72 0.80 -4.63
CA GLN A 31 -18.44 -0.06 -3.70
C GLN A 31 -18.27 -1.52 -4.09
N LEU A 32 -17.88 -2.35 -3.12
CA LEU A 32 -17.62 -3.77 -3.30
C LEU A 32 -18.63 -4.58 -2.49
N ARG A 33 -19.42 -5.43 -3.15
CA ARG A 33 -20.40 -6.28 -2.47
C ARG A 33 -19.75 -7.57 -1.96
N ILE A 34 -19.96 -7.84 -0.68
CA ILE A 34 -19.49 -9.05 0.01
C ILE A 34 -20.01 -10.29 -0.72
N GLY A 35 -19.12 -11.26 -0.97
CA GLY A 35 -19.46 -12.52 -1.64
C GLY A 35 -19.79 -12.43 -3.13
N HIS A 36 -19.68 -11.25 -3.75
CA HIS A 36 -20.01 -11.02 -5.15
C HIS A 36 -18.91 -10.33 -5.94
N ASP A 37 -18.28 -9.31 -5.36
CA ASP A 37 -17.29 -8.50 -6.03
C ASP A 37 -15.88 -8.82 -5.51
N GLU A 38 -14.90 -8.71 -6.40
CA GLU A 38 -13.48 -8.73 -6.06
C GLU A 38 -12.93 -7.31 -6.13
N LEU A 39 -12.00 -7.00 -5.23
CA LEU A 39 -11.22 -5.78 -5.35
C LEU A 39 -10.34 -5.88 -6.61
N SER A 40 -10.60 -4.99 -7.56
CA SER A 40 -9.77 -4.78 -8.75
C SER A 40 -9.57 -3.30 -9.02
N PHE A 41 -8.39 -2.94 -9.50
CA PHE A 41 -7.99 -1.56 -9.72
C PHE A 41 -6.89 -1.47 -10.78
N SER A 42 -6.71 -0.30 -11.36
CA SER A 42 -5.59 -0.01 -12.24
C SER A 42 -4.60 0.93 -11.55
N VAL A 43 -3.31 0.77 -11.84
CA VAL A 43 -2.22 1.63 -11.36
C VAL A 43 -1.45 2.16 -12.57
N SER A 44 -1.15 3.45 -12.58
CA SER A 44 -0.23 4.06 -13.55
C SER A 44 0.82 4.90 -12.84
N SER A 45 2.01 5.03 -13.45
CA SER A 45 3.09 5.82 -12.89
C SER A 45 3.84 6.65 -13.93
N GLY A 46 4.20 7.87 -13.57
CA GLY A 46 5.03 8.78 -14.38
C GLY A 46 6.50 8.39 -14.45
N ARG A 47 6.95 7.42 -13.63
CA ARG A 47 8.32 6.89 -13.61
C ARG A 47 8.28 5.37 -13.47
N GLU A 48 9.38 4.72 -13.82
CA GLU A 48 9.51 3.29 -13.56
C GLU A 48 9.83 3.02 -12.09
N GLY A 49 9.38 1.88 -11.58
CA GLY A 49 9.66 1.50 -10.20
C GLY A 49 9.02 0.20 -9.76
N PHE A 50 9.35 -0.20 -8.53
CA PHE A 50 8.77 -1.32 -7.80
C PHE A 50 7.45 -0.90 -7.17
N LEU A 51 6.42 -1.72 -7.39
CA LEU A 51 5.07 -1.47 -6.91
C LEU A 51 4.83 -2.13 -5.56
N TYR A 52 4.29 -1.35 -4.64
CA TYR A 52 3.79 -1.77 -3.33
C TYR A 52 2.32 -1.39 -3.21
N VAL A 53 1.52 -2.29 -2.66
CA VAL A 53 0.11 -2.03 -2.36
C VAL A 53 -0.17 -2.47 -0.94
N LEU A 54 -0.55 -1.52 -0.09
CA LEU A 54 -1.06 -1.77 1.25
C LEU A 54 -2.56 -1.51 1.27
N ALA A 55 -3.34 -2.44 1.79
CA ALA A 55 -4.78 -2.33 1.97
C ALA A 55 -5.11 -2.24 3.45
N TYR A 56 -5.82 -1.20 3.84
CA TYR A 56 -6.43 -1.08 5.16
C TYR A 56 -7.92 -1.41 5.06
N GLY A 57 -8.31 -2.53 5.66
CA GLY A 57 -9.67 -3.03 5.63
C GLY A 57 -10.59 -2.40 6.69
N SER A 58 -11.88 -2.58 6.49
CA SER A 58 -12.95 -2.23 7.45
C SER A 58 -12.86 -3.02 8.76
N ASP A 59 -12.19 -4.17 8.73
CA ASP A 59 -11.83 -4.98 9.89
C ASP A 59 -10.67 -4.39 10.73
N GLY A 60 -10.03 -3.33 10.24
CA GLY A 60 -8.88 -2.69 10.87
C GLY A 60 -7.55 -3.37 10.58
N ALA A 61 -7.51 -4.34 9.67
CA ALA A 61 -6.27 -4.99 9.25
C ALA A 61 -5.54 -4.14 8.20
N LEU A 62 -4.22 -3.99 8.37
CA LEU A 62 -3.34 -3.39 7.36
C LEU A 62 -2.54 -4.51 6.66
N THR A 63 -2.84 -4.77 5.40
CA THR A 63 -2.31 -5.92 4.66
C THR A 63 -1.51 -5.47 3.44
N GLN A 64 -0.31 -6.02 3.26
CA GLN A 64 0.45 -5.88 2.02
C GLN A 64 -0.06 -6.87 0.97
N LEU A 65 -0.74 -6.35 -0.05
CA LEU A 65 -1.19 -7.12 -1.20
C LEU A 65 -0.05 -7.36 -2.20
N TYR A 66 0.85 -6.40 -2.37
CA TYR A 66 2.04 -6.53 -3.22
C TYR A 66 3.28 -5.88 -2.57
N PRO A 67 4.48 -6.47 -2.72
CA PRO A 67 4.71 -7.85 -3.17
C PRO A 67 4.08 -8.87 -2.21
N ASN A 68 3.76 -10.05 -2.74
CA ASN A 68 3.29 -11.21 -2.00
C ASN A 68 4.09 -12.45 -2.45
N THR A 69 3.99 -13.57 -1.75
CA THR A 69 4.83 -14.76 -2.06
C THR A 69 4.41 -15.51 -3.32
N VAL A 70 3.22 -15.25 -3.86
CA VAL A 70 2.69 -15.91 -5.07
C VAL A 70 3.13 -15.18 -6.34
N VAL A 71 3.01 -13.85 -6.36
CA VAL A 71 3.32 -13.01 -7.53
C VAL A 71 4.73 -12.43 -7.46
N GLY A 72 5.27 -12.26 -6.26
CA GLY A 72 6.56 -11.60 -6.04
C GLY A 72 6.51 -10.09 -6.27
N ALA A 73 7.67 -9.50 -6.56
CA ALA A 73 7.81 -8.07 -6.80
C ALA A 73 7.36 -7.69 -8.21
N LEU A 74 6.46 -6.71 -8.29
CA LEU A 74 6.00 -6.13 -9.55
C LEU A 74 6.79 -4.86 -9.86
N LYS A 75 7.16 -4.70 -11.14
CA LYS A 75 7.74 -3.46 -11.68
C LYS A 75 6.79 -2.83 -12.68
N ILE A 76 6.54 -1.54 -12.53
CA ILE A 76 5.80 -0.73 -13.50
C ILE A 76 6.80 0.10 -14.31
N ARG A 77 6.61 0.18 -15.63
CA ARG A 77 7.39 1.07 -16.49
C ARG A 77 6.76 2.47 -16.51
N LYS A 78 7.56 3.49 -16.82
CA LYS A 78 7.06 4.85 -17.05
C LYS A 78 5.92 4.86 -18.07
N GLY A 79 4.78 5.46 -17.69
CA GLY A 79 3.58 5.57 -18.53
C GLY A 79 2.76 4.29 -18.67
N GLN A 80 3.21 3.15 -18.12
CA GLN A 80 2.45 1.91 -18.13
C GLN A 80 1.23 2.04 -17.21
N THR A 81 0.11 1.46 -17.63
CA THR A 81 -1.03 1.16 -16.77
C THR A 81 -1.06 -0.35 -16.52
N MET A 82 -1.11 -0.76 -15.25
CA MET A 82 -1.15 -2.14 -14.80
C MET A 82 -2.48 -2.40 -14.09
N SER A 83 -3.23 -3.40 -14.54
CA SER A 83 -4.44 -3.87 -13.84
C SER A 83 -4.05 -4.86 -12.74
N LEU A 84 -4.69 -4.76 -11.58
CA LEU A 84 -4.53 -5.64 -10.44
C LEU A 84 -5.89 -6.21 -10.01
N PRO A 85 -5.93 -7.44 -9.48
CA PRO A 85 -4.79 -8.30 -9.16
C PRO A 85 -4.10 -8.94 -10.38
N GLN A 86 -2.84 -9.35 -10.22
CA GLN A 86 -2.16 -10.25 -11.15
C GLN A 86 -2.50 -11.69 -10.79
N ARG A 87 -2.99 -12.45 -11.77
CA ARG A 87 -3.30 -13.88 -11.59
C ARG A 87 -2.05 -14.66 -11.12
N PRO A 88 -2.24 -15.71 -10.29
CA PRO A 88 -3.51 -16.35 -9.93
C PRO A 88 -4.21 -15.75 -8.69
N ILE A 89 -3.71 -14.66 -8.10
CA ILE A 89 -4.36 -14.06 -6.92
C ILE A 89 -5.66 -13.36 -7.30
N THR A 90 -6.68 -13.51 -6.45
CA THR A 90 -7.89 -12.70 -6.38
C THR A 90 -7.99 -12.03 -5.00
N PHE A 91 -8.77 -10.95 -4.92
CA PHE A 91 -9.01 -10.24 -3.65
C PHE A 91 -10.51 -10.21 -3.40
N ASP A 92 -11.03 -11.28 -2.82
CA ASP A 92 -12.46 -11.42 -2.59
C ASP A 92 -12.93 -10.43 -1.52
N THR A 93 -14.09 -9.81 -1.74
CA THR A 93 -14.67 -8.90 -0.76
C THR A 93 -15.38 -9.69 0.34
N THR A 94 -14.94 -9.49 1.58
CA THR A 94 -15.38 -10.25 2.76
C THR A 94 -15.92 -9.32 3.85
N GLU A 95 -16.63 -9.88 4.85
CA GLU A 95 -17.10 -9.13 6.03
C GLU A 95 -15.92 -8.55 6.85
N PRO A 96 -16.12 -7.45 7.60
CA PRO A 96 -17.36 -6.67 7.74
C PRO A 96 -17.52 -5.57 6.68
N PRO A 97 -18.74 -5.08 6.40
CA PRO A 97 -18.93 -3.88 5.60
C PRO A 97 -18.35 -2.64 6.29
N GLY A 98 -17.94 -1.66 5.49
CA GLY A 98 -17.36 -0.41 5.94
C GLY A 98 -16.29 0.13 4.99
N PRO A 99 -15.65 1.24 5.36
CA PRO A 99 -14.64 1.89 4.54
C PRO A 99 -13.35 1.07 4.48
N GLY A 100 -12.67 1.12 3.35
CA GLY A 100 -11.33 0.60 3.15
C GLY A 100 -10.46 1.58 2.36
N GLU A 101 -9.15 1.50 2.57
CA GLU A 101 -8.17 2.34 1.89
C GLU A 101 -7.08 1.50 1.22
N LEU A 102 -6.63 1.92 0.05
CA LEU A 102 -5.48 1.33 -0.65
C LEU A 102 -4.40 2.39 -0.81
N LEU A 103 -3.27 2.19 -0.15
CA LEU A 103 -2.05 2.93 -0.42
C LEU A 103 -1.29 2.20 -1.53
N VAL A 104 -1.12 2.88 -2.66
CA VAL A 104 -0.33 2.40 -3.79
C VAL A 104 0.94 3.24 -3.87
N LEU A 105 2.09 2.59 -3.78
CA LEU A 105 3.40 3.23 -3.81
C LEU A 105 4.25 2.65 -4.94
N VAL A 106 4.89 3.51 -5.73
CA VAL A 106 5.87 3.12 -6.75
C VAL A 106 7.20 3.77 -6.40
N SER A 107 8.23 2.97 -6.18
CA SER A 107 9.57 3.46 -5.80
C SER A 107 10.62 3.03 -6.80
N ASN A 108 11.57 3.92 -7.10
CA ASN A 108 12.71 3.61 -7.97
C ASN A 108 13.63 2.51 -7.38
N ARG A 109 13.57 2.30 -6.05
CA ARG A 109 14.30 1.27 -5.31
C ARG A 109 13.33 0.28 -4.66
N GLN A 110 13.84 -0.90 -4.31
CA GLN A 110 13.11 -1.77 -3.40
C GLN A 110 13.02 -1.11 -2.02
N ARG A 111 11.97 -1.42 -1.26
CA ARG A 111 11.71 -0.81 0.05
C ARG A 111 11.60 -1.89 1.13
N ASP A 112 12.26 -1.60 2.24
CA ASP A 112 12.26 -2.41 3.45
C ASP A 112 11.22 -1.86 4.43
N PHE A 113 10.31 -2.74 4.86
CA PHE A 113 9.22 -2.43 5.79
C PHE A 113 9.42 -3.09 7.16
N SER A 114 10.57 -3.73 7.41
CA SER A 114 10.84 -4.51 8.63
C SER A 114 10.66 -3.72 9.92
N ALA A 115 10.91 -2.40 9.89
CA ALA A 115 10.74 -1.53 11.05
C ALA A 115 9.28 -1.44 11.54
N MET A 116 8.31 -1.75 10.68
CA MET A 116 6.89 -1.84 11.03
C MET A 116 6.45 -3.26 11.41
N ASN A 117 7.40 -4.16 11.64
CA ASN A 117 7.18 -5.54 12.11
C ASN A 117 6.08 -6.31 11.35
N PRO A 118 6.11 -6.37 10.00
CA PRO A 118 5.11 -7.12 9.24
C PRO A 118 5.17 -8.62 9.58
N GLN A 119 4.02 -9.21 9.83
CA GLN A 119 3.85 -10.65 10.07
C GLN A 119 3.39 -11.35 8.79
N ALA A 120 3.81 -12.60 8.61
CA ALA A 120 3.33 -13.41 7.50
C ALA A 120 1.86 -13.82 7.73
N ASP A 121 1.04 -13.70 6.69
CA ASP A 121 -0.35 -14.17 6.69
C ASP A 121 -0.68 -14.77 5.32
N GLY A 122 -0.58 -16.10 5.24
CA GLY A 122 -0.67 -16.83 3.98
C GLY A 122 0.32 -16.27 2.94
N PRO A 123 -0.14 -15.85 1.75
CA PRO A 123 0.74 -15.26 0.74
C PRO A 123 1.12 -13.80 1.03
N PHE A 124 0.40 -13.14 1.94
CA PHE A 124 0.50 -11.72 2.23
C PHE A 124 1.33 -11.46 3.49
N ARG A 125 1.47 -10.17 3.82
CA ARG A 125 1.96 -9.72 5.12
C ARG A 125 0.94 -8.80 5.76
N THR A 126 0.75 -8.89 7.06
CA THR A 126 -0.06 -7.94 7.83
C THR A 126 0.83 -7.10 8.72
N PHE A 127 0.47 -5.85 8.92
CA PHE A 127 1.17 -4.92 9.80
C PHE A 127 0.36 -4.73 11.08
N PRO A 128 1.03 -4.57 12.23
CA PRO A 128 0.37 -4.10 13.44
C PRO A 128 -0.37 -2.78 13.19
N THR A 129 -1.52 -2.61 13.83
CA THR A 129 -2.33 -1.38 13.83
C THR A 129 -2.53 -0.89 15.26
N GLY A 130 -3.16 0.29 15.44
CA GLY A 130 -3.40 0.87 16.77
C GLY A 130 -2.14 1.20 17.57
N ALA A 131 -2.15 0.92 18.88
CA ALA A 131 -1.08 1.31 19.79
C ALA A 131 0.28 0.67 19.48
N GLU A 132 0.30 -0.54 18.92
CA GLU A 132 1.55 -1.17 18.51
C GLU A 132 2.17 -0.46 17.31
N ALA A 133 1.37 -0.15 16.28
CA ALA A 133 1.82 0.62 15.12
C ALA A 133 2.39 1.98 15.54
N GLN A 134 1.75 2.67 16.48
CA GLN A 134 2.20 3.97 16.99
C GLN A 134 3.57 3.85 17.69
N ARG A 135 3.78 2.80 18.50
CA ARG A 135 5.09 2.56 19.15
C ARG A 135 6.18 2.26 18.14
N LEU A 136 5.89 1.41 17.15
CA LEU A 136 6.84 1.08 16.08
C LEU A 136 7.18 2.33 15.26
N ALA A 137 6.16 3.10 14.88
CA ALA A 137 6.33 4.36 14.15
C ALA A 137 7.20 5.37 14.90
N ALA A 138 7.02 5.50 16.22
CA ALA A 138 7.84 6.40 17.05
C ALA A 138 9.30 5.96 17.17
N ALA A 139 9.61 4.68 16.96
CA ALA A 139 10.97 4.15 16.96
C ALA A 139 11.69 4.30 15.60
N VAL A 140 10.95 4.60 14.53
CA VAL A 140 11.53 4.80 13.19
C VAL A 140 12.22 6.15 13.13
N THR A 141 13.50 6.13 12.78
CA THR A 141 14.30 7.33 12.52
C THR A 141 14.25 7.70 11.04
N GLY A 142 14.10 8.98 10.73
CA GLY A 142 14.10 9.48 9.35
C GLY A 142 13.06 10.58 9.15
N THR A 143 12.98 11.11 7.93
CA THR A 143 12.02 12.16 7.57
C THR A 143 10.78 11.63 6.87
N LEU A 144 10.81 10.38 6.39
CA LEU A 144 9.69 9.74 5.70
C LEU A 144 8.76 9.04 6.69
N PRO A 145 7.44 8.98 6.41
CA PRO A 145 6.49 8.20 7.18
C PRO A 145 6.90 6.71 7.21
N PRO A 146 6.73 6.01 8.34
CA PRO A 146 7.14 4.59 8.45
C PRO A 146 6.52 3.65 7.41
N LEU A 147 5.26 3.90 7.02
CA LEU A 147 4.56 3.14 5.98
C LEU A 147 4.97 3.50 4.55
N ALA A 148 5.84 4.49 4.36
CA ALA A 148 6.57 4.61 3.10
C ALA A 148 7.59 3.47 2.98
N GLY A 149 8.05 2.86 4.08
CA GLY A 149 9.21 1.95 4.09
C GLY A 149 10.51 2.71 3.86
N ARG A 150 11.65 2.01 3.93
CA ARG A 150 12.99 2.59 3.70
C ARG A 150 13.55 2.08 2.38
N ALA A 151 14.08 2.95 1.52
CA ALA A 151 14.76 2.50 0.31
C ALA A 151 15.95 1.59 0.64
N VAL A 152 16.07 0.48 -0.08
CA VAL A 152 17.24 -0.39 -0.05
C VAL A 152 18.33 0.25 -0.90
N CYS A 153 19.21 0.99 -0.23
CA CYS A 153 20.29 1.75 -0.85
C CYS A 153 21.51 0.86 -1.16
N PRO A 154 22.33 1.22 -2.17
CA PRO A 154 23.65 0.61 -2.34
C PRO A 154 24.55 0.90 -1.13
N SER A 155 25.55 0.05 -0.91
CA SER A 155 26.54 0.23 0.16
C SER A 155 27.49 1.41 -0.05
N ALA A 156 27.61 1.88 -1.30
CA ALA A 156 28.38 3.05 -1.68
C ALA A 156 27.61 3.89 -2.71
N GLY A 157 27.71 5.22 -2.60
CA GLY A 157 27.03 6.19 -3.48
C GLY A 157 25.68 6.69 -2.95
N PRO A 158 25.01 7.60 -3.69
CA PRO A 158 23.70 8.12 -3.30
C PRO A 158 22.61 7.05 -3.40
N CYS A 159 21.62 7.13 -2.51
CA CYS A 159 20.50 6.18 -2.49
C CYS A 159 19.43 6.50 -3.54
N ASP A 160 19.25 7.78 -3.84
CA ASP A 160 18.11 8.32 -4.60
C ASP A 160 16.79 7.73 -4.06
N ASP A 161 16.45 8.02 -2.79
CA ASP A 161 15.21 7.55 -2.17
C ASP A 161 14.02 8.33 -2.72
N GLU A 162 13.50 7.86 -3.86
CA GLU A 162 12.39 8.49 -4.55
C GLU A 162 11.20 7.55 -4.72
N PHE A 163 10.00 8.08 -4.53
CA PHE A 163 8.77 7.35 -4.74
C PHE A 163 7.62 8.29 -5.08
N GLY A 164 6.63 7.73 -5.76
CA GLY A 164 5.31 8.30 -5.92
C GLY A 164 4.28 7.49 -5.14
N ALA A 165 3.20 8.11 -4.70
CA ALA A 165 2.14 7.40 -4.00
C ALA A 165 0.74 7.93 -4.33
N ALA A 166 -0.25 7.04 -4.24
CA ALA A 166 -1.66 7.38 -4.33
C ALA A 166 -2.43 6.67 -3.22
N LEU A 167 -3.43 7.36 -2.67
CA LEU A 167 -4.38 6.78 -1.72
C LEU A 167 -5.75 6.70 -2.38
N VAL A 168 -6.35 5.52 -2.35
CA VAL A 168 -7.67 5.24 -2.92
C VAL A 168 -8.59 4.79 -1.80
N LYS A 169 -9.85 5.22 -1.86
CA LYS A 169 -10.90 4.75 -0.95
C LYS A 169 -11.86 3.82 -1.69
N VAL A 170 -12.29 2.77 -1.00
CA VAL A 170 -13.35 1.85 -1.41
C VAL A 170 -14.29 1.64 -0.24
N GLU A 171 -15.53 1.26 -0.51
CA GLU A 171 -16.53 0.93 0.52
C GLU A 171 -16.96 -0.52 0.34
N THR A 172 -16.85 -1.32 1.38
CA THR A 172 -17.38 -2.68 1.43
C THR A 172 -18.83 -2.65 1.87
N VAL A 173 -19.73 -3.27 1.11
CA VAL A 173 -21.17 -3.28 1.36
C VAL A 173 -21.74 -4.70 1.31
N ARG A 174 -22.94 -4.89 1.86
CA ARG A 174 -23.71 -6.14 1.69
C ARG A 174 -24.42 -6.19 0.35
#